data_AF-A0A0S1XEH0-F1
#
_entry.id   AF-A0A0S1XEH0-F1
#
_cell.length_a   1.000
_cell.length_b   1.000
_cell.length_c   1.000
_cell.angle_alpha   90.00
_cell.angle_beta   90.00
_cell.angle_gamma   90.00
#
_symmetry.space_group_name_H-M   'P 1'
#
loop_
_entity.id
_entity.type
_entity.pdbx_description
1 polymer ?
#
loop_
_entity_poly.entity_id
_entity_poly.type
_entity_poly.pdbx_seq_one_letter_code
_entity_poly.pdbx_strand_id
1 'polypeptide(L)'
;MNTKSAVQLLIFVLIAGFFAKTAWGMITKEAAFFGAILGITMHWLLTNKGNKNVVYIKPLSAGWRVLIYDILLCTWLIALYQQAGSFSALFDALKNNVQNLALLLALLGGIGIDYSVGG
;
A
#
# COMPACT_ATOMS: atom_id res chain seq x y z
N MET A 1 -1.51 -24.16 2.61
CA MET A 1 -1.64 -22.96 1.76
C MET A 1 -1.69 -23.42 0.32
N ASN A 2 -2.61 -22.90 -0.50
CA ASN A 2 -2.55 -23.14 -1.94
C ASN A 2 -1.31 -22.41 -2.52
N THR A 3 -0.78 -22.88 -3.65
CA THR A 3 0.42 -22.29 -4.29
C THR A 3 0.23 -20.80 -4.65
N LYS A 4 -0.99 -20.37 -5.00
CA LYS A 4 -1.30 -18.97 -5.32
C LYS A 4 -1.14 -18.06 -4.09
N SER A 5 -1.56 -18.53 -2.92
CA SER A 5 -1.44 -17.82 -1.65
C SER A 5 0.02 -17.67 -1.20
N ALA A 6 0.86 -18.65 -1.47
CA ALA A 6 2.30 -18.56 -1.22
C ALA A 6 2.97 -17.52 -2.14
N VAL A 7 2.61 -17.48 -3.42
CA VAL A 7 3.12 -16.48 -4.38
C VAL A 7 2.66 -15.07 -3.98
N GLN A 8 1.40 -14.88 -3.59
CA GLN A 8 0.90 -13.60 -3.08
C GLN A 8 1.69 -13.12 -1.86
N LEU A 9 1.97 -14.01 -0.92
CA LEU A 9 2.75 -13.68 0.27
C LEU A 9 4.18 -13.29 -0.10
N LEU A 10 4.81 -13.98 -1.05
CA LEU A 10 6.13 -13.62 -1.56
C LEU A 10 6.11 -12.22 -2.20
N ILE A 11 5.12 -11.94 -3.05
CA ILE A 11 4.94 -10.62 -3.67
C ILE A 11 4.79 -9.54 -2.60
N PHE A 12 4.00 -9.80 -1.55
CA PHE A 12 3.84 -8.89 -0.42
C PHE A 12 5.16 -8.58 0.28
N VAL A 13 5.97 -9.60 0.58
CA VAL A 13 7.28 -9.40 1.22
C VAL A 13 8.21 -8.57 0.32
N LEU A 14 8.20 -8.83 -0.99
CA LEU A 14 9.00 -8.06 -1.95
C LEU A 14 8.56 -6.60 -2.02
N ILE A 15 7.25 -6.32 -2.06
CA ILE A 15 6.70 -4.96 -2.06
C ILE A 15 7.03 -4.25 -0.73
N ALA A 16 6.85 -4.92 0.41
CA ALA A 16 7.17 -4.35 1.72
C ALA A 16 8.67 -4.03 1.85
N GLY A 17 9.54 -4.92 1.36
CA GLY A 17 10.99 -4.68 1.30
C GLY A 17 11.35 -3.51 0.36
N PHE A 18 10.68 -3.42 -0.79
CA PHE A 18 10.87 -2.31 -1.72
C PHE A 18 10.42 -0.96 -1.15
N PHE A 19 9.29 -0.96 -0.42
CA PHE A 19 8.83 0.20 0.34
C PHE A 19 9.86 0.60 1.40
N ALA A 20 10.35 -0.36 2.19
CA ALA A 20 11.34 -0.11 3.23
C ALA A 20 12.61 0.53 2.67
N LYS A 21 13.07 0.08 1.50
CA LYS A 21 14.24 0.62 0.82
C LYS A 21 14.03 2.03 0.25
N THR A 22 12.83 2.31 -0.28
CA THR A 22 12.59 3.50 -1.11
C THR A 22 11.96 4.65 -0.34
N ALA A 23 11.03 4.35 0.56
CA ALA A 23 10.19 5.34 1.23
C ALA A 23 10.45 5.46 2.74
N TRP A 24 10.99 4.44 3.41
CA TRP A 24 11.07 4.45 4.88
C TRP A 24 11.83 5.66 5.45
N GLY A 25 12.95 6.02 4.83
CA GLY A 25 13.79 7.14 5.29
C GLY A 25 13.11 8.52 5.24
N MET A 26 12.00 8.65 4.52
CA MET A 26 11.24 9.90 4.42
C MET A 26 9.95 9.92 5.24
N ILE A 27 9.55 8.81 5.87
CA ILE A 27 8.30 8.75 6.62
C ILE A 27 8.44 9.49 7.95
N THR A 28 7.61 10.53 8.13
CA THR A 28 7.47 11.26 9.40
C THR A 28 6.49 10.54 10.33
N LYS A 29 6.51 10.87 11.63
CA LYS A 29 5.57 10.29 12.60
C LYS A 29 4.13 10.67 12.26
N GLU A 30 3.94 11.90 11.80
CA GLU A 30 2.67 12.46 11.38
C GLU A 30 2.16 11.73 10.14
N ALA A 31 3.02 11.51 9.13
CA ALA A 31 2.66 10.75 7.94
C ALA A 31 2.27 9.31 8.28
N ALA A 32 2.98 8.65 9.21
CA ALA A 32 2.61 7.30 9.66
C ALA A 32 1.26 7.27 10.40
N PHE A 33 1.01 8.25 11.29
CA PHE A 33 -0.24 8.33 12.04
C PHE A 33 -1.45 8.60 11.13
N PHE A 34 -1.39 9.66 10.32
CA PHE A 34 -2.47 9.99 9.41
C PHE A 34 -2.60 8.98 8.28
N GLY A 35 -1.48 8.41 7.82
CA GLY A 35 -1.46 7.34 6.83
C GLY A 35 -2.11 6.05 7.31
N ALA A 36 -1.94 5.68 8.59
CA ALA A 36 -2.64 4.55 9.18
C ALA A 36 -4.15 4.77 9.24
N ILE A 37 -4.60 5.96 9.69
CA ILE A 37 -6.04 6.30 9.75
C ILE A 37 -6.65 6.33 8.35
N LEU A 38 -5.99 7.00 7.40
CA LEU A 38 -6.44 7.09 6.01
C LEU A 38 -6.45 5.71 5.35
N GLY A 39 -5.43 4.90 5.61
CA GLY A 39 -5.31 3.53 5.09
C GLY A 39 -6.41 2.62 5.60
N ILE A 40 -6.74 2.64 6.90
CA ILE A 40 -7.87 1.88 7.46
C ILE A 40 -9.20 2.36 6.83
N THR A 41 -9.35 3.67 6.66
CA THR A 41 -10.55 4.27 6.08
C THR A 41 -10.69 3.90 4.60
N MET A 42 -9.60 3.98 3.83
CA MET A 42 -9.51 3.54 2.44
C MET A 42 -9.82 2.05 2.33
N HIS A 43 -9.28 1.26 3.27
CA HIS A 43 -9.52 -0.17 3.32
C HIS A 43 -10.99 -0.47 3.45
N TRP A 44 -11.66 0.14 4.44
CA TRP A 44 -13.09 -0.04 4.66
C TRP A 44 -13.94 0.49 3.48
N LEU A 45 -13.63 1.68 2.96
CA LEU A 45 -14.45 2.35 1.94
C LEU A 45 -14.27 1.77 0.54
N LEU A 46 -13.07 1.34 0.16
CA LEU A 46 -12.73 1.01 -1.23
C LEU A 46 -12.37 -0.46 -1.40
N THR A 47 -11.41 -0.96 -0.63
CA THR A 47 -10.86 -2.31 -0.87
C THR A 47 -11.62 -3.41 -0.10
N ASN A 48 -12.50 -3.05 0.84
CA ASN A 48 -13.29 -3.99 1.63
C ASN A 48 -14.81 -3.89 1.38
N LYS A 49 -15.25 -3.47 0.19
CA LYS A 49 -16.68 -3.33 -0.18
C LYS A 49 -17.47 -4.67 -0.24
N GLY A 50 -17.48 -5.45 0.82
CA GLY A 50 -18.19 -6.74 0.90
C GLY A 50 -17.47 -7.91 0.23
N ASN A 51 -16.22 -7.74 -0.23
CA ASN A 51 -15.43 -8.85 -0.76
C ASN A 51 -15.03 -9.78 0.39
N LYS A 52 -15.61 -10.99 0.44
CA LYS A 52 -15.38 -11.97 1.51
C LYS A 52 -13.89 -12.30 1.74
N ASN A 53 -13.05 -12.15 0.72
CA ASN A 53 -11.60 -12.41 0.79
C ASN A 53 -10.82 -11.29 1.50
N VAL A 54 -11.37 -10.08 1.49
CA VAL A 54 -10.75 -8.87 2.05
C VAL A 54 -11.40 -8.47 3.38
N VAL A 55 -12.69 -8.77 3.56
CA VAL A 55 -13.43 -8.59 4.84
C VAL A 55 -12.72 -9.31 5.99
N TYR A 56 -12.08 -10.43 5.68
CA TYR A 56 -11.47 -11.27 6.69
C TYR A 56 -10.00 -10.93 6.94
N ILE A 57 -9.77 -10.11 7.96
CA ILE A 57 -8.45 -9.65 8.39
C ILE A 57 -7.89 -10.64 9.42
N LYS A 58 -7.28 -11.74 8.95
CA LYS A 58 -6.40 -12.61 9.77
C LYS A 58 -4.95 -12.34 9.41
N PRO A 59 -3.99 -12.46 10.35
CA PRO A 59 -2.58 -12.30 10.02
C PRO A 59 -2.19 -13.11 8.79
N LEU A 60 -1.48 -12.48 7.86
CA LEU A 60 -1.05 -13.05 6.59
C LEU A 60 -2.19 -13.45 5.62
N SER A 61 -3.46 -13.13 5.91
CA SER A 61 -4.54 -13.29 4.94
C SER A 61 -4.47 -12.24 3.82
N ALA A 62 -5.18 -12.47 2.72
CA ALA A 62 -5.31 -11.47 1.65
C ALA A 62 -5.85 -10.14 2.19
N GLY A 63 -6.93 -10.16 2.98
CA GLY A 63 -7.48 -8.96 3.62
C GLY A 63 -6.48 -8.21 4.49
N TRP A 64 -5.67 -8.92 5.28
CA TRP A 64 -4.62 -8.29 6.07
C TRP A 64 -3.53 -7.65 5.19
N ARG A 65 -3.07 -8.32 4.13
CA ARG A 65 -2.07 -7.75 3.22
C ARG A 65 -2.59 -6.52 2.48
N VAL A 66 -3.85 -6.56 2.02
CA VAL A 66 -4.51 -5.39 1.39
C VAL A 66 -4.58 -4.21 2.36
N LEU A 67 -4.97 -4.44 3.62
CA LEU A 67 -4.95 -3.40 4.64
C LEU A 67 -3.56 -2.78 4.81
N ILE A 68 -2.52 -3.62 4.85
CA ILE A 68 -1.14 -3.12 4.96
C ILE A 68 -0.76 -2.30 3.71
N TYR A 69 -1.08 -2.75 2.49
CA TYR A 69 -0.82 -1.94 1.30
C TYR A 69 -1.55 -0.60 1.33
N ASP A 70 -2.82 -0.57 1.75
CA ASP A 70 -3.60 0.66 1.88
C ASP A 70 -2.93 1.64 2.86
N ILE A 71 -2.46 1.14 4.01
CA ILE A 71 -1.72 1.94 5.00
C ILE A 71 -0.39 2.44 4.43
N LEU A 72 0.41 1.57 3.78
CA LEU A 72 1.70 1.94 3.21
C LEU A 72 1.53 3.00 2.12
N LEU A 73 0.55 2.81 1.23
CA LEU A 73 0.22 3.75 0.17
C LEU A 73 -0.15 5.12 0.74
N CYS A 74 -1.10 5.16 1.69
CA CYS A 74 -1.54 6.41 2.30
C CYS A 74 -0.41 7.11 3.05
N THR A 75 0.38 6.36 3.82
CA THR A 75 1.53 6.87 4.58
C THR A 75 2.56 7.52 3.65
N TRP A 76 2.92 6.85 2.57
CA TRP A 76 3.90 7.35 1.62
C TRP A 76 3.39 8.54 0.80
N LEU A 77 2.12 8.54 0.38
CA LEU A 77 1.53 9.69 -0.31
C LEU A 77 1.50 10.94 0.57
N ILE A 78 1.19 10.79 1.86
CA ILE A 78 1.23 11.91 2.82
C ILE A 78 2.67 12.40 3.00
N ALA A 79 3.64 11.50 3.18
CA ALA A 79 5.04 11.89 3.32
C ALA A 79 5.57 12.59 2.06
N LEU A 80 5.23 12.10 0.87
CA LEU A 80 5.58 12.75 -0.39
C LEU A 80 4.94 14.13 -0.52
N TYR A 81 3.66 14.26 -0.15
CA TYR A 81 2.97 15.53 -0.17
C TYR A 81 3.61 16.55 0.78
N GLN A 82 3.99 16.12 1.99
CA GLN A 82 4.70 16.94 2.96
C GLN A 82 6.06 17.44 2.42
N GLN A 83 6.79 16.60 1.69
CA GLN A 83 8.06 17.00 1.06
C GLN A 83 7.88 17.90 -0.15
N ALA A 84 6.86 17.63 -0.97
CA ALA A 84 6.60 18.37 -2.21
C ALA A 84 6.00 19.76 -1.95
N GLY A 85 5.30 19.95 -0.82
CA GLY A 85 4.73 21.23 -0.39
C GLY A 85 3.50 21.71 -1.18
N SER A 86 3.13 21.04 -2.28
CA SER A 86 1.91 21.32 -3.04
C SER A 86 1.42 20.10 -3.82
N PHE A 87 0.14 20.11 -4.22
CA PHE A 87 -0.44 19.01 -4.99
C PHE A 87 0.13 18.89 -6.42
N SER A 88 0.45 20.01 -7.07
CA SER A 88 1.11 19.99 -8.38
C SER A 88 2.48 19.33 -8.29
N ALA A 89 3.28 19.71 -7.29
CA ALA A 89 4.62 19.16 -7.08
C ALA A 89 4.58 17.67 -6.67
N LEU A 90 3.51 17.18 -6.04
CA LEU A 90 3.32 15.76 -5.76
C LEU A 90 3.24 14.95 -7.06
N PHE A 91 2.47 15.43 -8.05
CA PHE A 91 2.36 14.73 -9.32
C PHE A 91 3.69 14.70 -10.07
N ASP A 92 4.44 15.81 -10.02
CA ASP A 92 5.79 15.87 -10.58
C ASP A 92 6.75 14.92 -9.84
N ALA A 93 6.67 14.84 -8.51
CA ALA A 93 7.47 13.92 -7.71
C ALA A 93 7.16 12.44 -8.00
N LEU A 94 5.91 12.12 -8.37
CA LEU A 94 5.51 10.78 -8.78
C LEU A 94 5.97 10.46 -10.21
N LYS A 95 5.80 11.38 -11.15
CA LYS A 95 6.09 11.17 -12.57
C LYS A 95 7.59 11.23 -12.89
N ASN A 96 8.32 12.15 -12.25
CA ASN A 96 9.72 12.43 -12.60
C ASN A 96 10.72 11.59 -11.79
N ASN A 97 10.25 10.75 -10.88
CA ASN A 97 11.08 9.82 -10.13
C ASN A 97 10.63 8.38 -10.39
N VAL A 98 11.49 7.62 -11.08
CA VAL A 98 11.21 6.22 -11.46
C VAL A 98 10.97 5.33 -10.25
N GLN A 99 11.67 5.57 -9.12
CA GLN A 99 11.47 4.78 -7.90
C GLN A 99 10.10 5.06 -7.28
N ASN A 100 9.66 6.32 -7.27
CA ASN A 100 8.33 6.69 -6.78
C ASN A 100 7.23 6.09 -7.66
N LEU A 101 7.36 6.20 -8.99
CA LEU A 101 6.39 5.60 -9.91
C LEU A 101 6.35 4.07 -9.75
N ALA A 102 7.51 3.41 -9.64
CA ALA A 102 7.59 1.98 -9.44
C ALA A 102 6.94 1.56 -8.10
N LEU A 103 7.14 2.33 -7.03
CA LEU A 103 6.54 2.05 -5.72
C LEU A 103 5.02 2.21 -5.74
N LEU A 104 4.51 3.26 -6.41
CA LEU A 104 3.08 3.44 -6.62
C LEU A 104 2.47 2.24 -7.35
N LEU A 105 3.06 1.83 -8.48
CA LEU A 105 2.59 0.69 -9.26
C LEU A 105 2.70 -0.63 -8.49
N ALA A 106 3.75 -0.80 -7.69
CA ALA A 106 3.92 -1.99 -6.86
C ALA A 106 2.84 -2.09 -5.79
N LEU A 107 2.53 -1.01 -5.07
CA LEU A 107 1.49 -0.99 -4.04
C LEU A 107 0.10 -1.21 -4.63
N LEU A 108 -0.24 -0.49 -5.71
CA LEU A 108 -1.53 -0.67 -6.39
C LEU A 108 -1.67 -2.06 -7.01
N GLY A 109 -0.59 -2.59 -7.59
CA GLY A 109 -0.53 -3.95 -8.11
C GLY A 109 -0.70 -5.01 -7.02
N GLY A 110 -0.05 -4.83 -5.87
CA GLY A 110 -0.21 -5.68 -4.69
C GLY A 110 -1.66 -5.74 -4.21
N ILE A 111 -2.31 -4.58 -4.08
CA ILE A 111 -3.75 -4.47 -3.75
C ILE A 111 -4.57 -5.27 -4.77
N GLY A 112 -4.37 -5.04 -6.07
CA GLY A 112 -5.12 -5.73 -7.12
C GLY A 112 -4.94 -7.25 -7.11
N ILE A 113 -3.71 -7.74 -6.90
CA ILE A 113 -3.38 -9.17 -6.85
C ILE A 113 -4.05 -9.84 -5.64
N ASP A 114 -3.99 -9.23 -4.46
CA ASP A 114 -4.59 -9.78 -3.25
C ASP A 114 -6.12 -9.60 -3.21
N TYR A 115 -6.65 -8.60 -3.91
CA TYR A 115 -8.09 -8.39 -4.04
C TYR A 115 -8.74 -9.37 -5.05
N SER A 116 -8.09 -9.65 -6.17
CA SER A 116 -8.65 -10.43 -7.30
C SER A 116 -8.55 -11.94 -7.12
N VAL A 117 -7.49 -12.43 -6.47
CA VAL A 117 -7.31 -13.85 -6.22
C VAL A 117 -7.90 -14.16 -4.85
N GLY A 118 -9.15 -14.61 -4.84
CA GLY A 118 -9.76 -15.18 -3.64
C GLY A 118 -8.86 -16.26 -3.05
N GLY A 119 -8.69 -16.22 -1.73
CA GLY A 119 -7.86 -17.17 -0.98
C GLY A 119 -8.29 -18.62 -1.19
#